data_AF-A0A1V4VGW7-F1
#
_entry.id   AF-A0A1V4VGW7-F1
#
_cell.length_a   1.000
_cell.length_b   1.000
_cell.length_c   1.000
_cell.angle_alpha   90.00
_cell.angle_beta   90.00
_cell.angle_gamma   90.00
#
_symmetry.space_group_name_H-M   'P 1'
#
loop_
_entity.id
_entity.type
_entity.pdbx_description
1 polymer ?
#
loop_
_entity_poly.entity_id
_entity_poly.type
_entity_poly.pdbx_seq_one_letter_code
_entity_poly.pdbx_strand_id
1 'polypeptide(L)'
;MQDYIQKRVIEICEYILESHATVRRAAQVFQVSKSTVHKDMTERLPSLNKQLARDIKAILEYNKAERHLRGGEATRRKYKDLHEQLAQ
;
A
#
# COMPACT_ATOMS: atom_id res chain seq x y z
N MET A 1 19.85 -6.30 -11.59
CA MET A 1 18.55 -6.55 -10.94
C MET A 1 17.87 -7.67 -11.72
N GLN A 2 17.36 -8.72 -11.08
CA GLN A 2 16.69 -9.81 -11.81
C GLN A 2 15.41 -9.28 -12.48
N ASP A 3 15.15 -9.70 -13.73
CA ASP A 3 14.08 -9.13 -14.57
C ASP A 3 12.68 -9.23 -13.94
N TYR A 4 12.42 -10.31 -13.20
CA TYR A 4 11.14 -10.48 -12.48
C TYR A 4 10.93 -9.42 -11.39
N ILE A 5 12.00 -8.89 -10.78
CA ILE A 5 11.89 -7.83 -9.78
C ILE A 5 11.51 -6.51 -10.46
N GLN A 6 12.11 -6.21 -11.63
CA GLN A 6 11.75 -4.99 -12.35
C GLN A 6 10.28 -5.01 -12.76
N LYS A 7 9.84 -6.13 -13.33
CA LYS A 7 8.45 -6.33 -13.74
C LYS A 7 7.49 -6.14 -12.57
N ARG A 8 7.76 -6.77 -11.43
CA ARG A 8 6.97 -6.60 -10.21
C ARG A 8 6.91 -5.15 -9.74
N VAL A 9 8.04 -4.44 -9.75
CA VAL A 9 8.09 -3.04 -9.31
C VAL A 9 7.21 -2.16 -10.19
N ILE A 10 7.23 -2.37 -11.51
CA ILE A 10 6.37 -1.63 -12.45
C ILE A 10 4.90 -1.96 -12.23
N GLU A 11 4.53 -3.25 -12.15
CA GLU A 11 3.14 -3.67 -11.92
C GLU A 11 2.56 -3.12 -10.61
N ILE A 12 3.33 -3.16 -9.51
CA ILE A 12 2.94 -2.58 -8.22
C ILE A 12 2.76 -1.06 -8.35
N CYS A 13 3.67 -0.39 -9.07
CA CYS A 13 3.62 1.05 -9.28
C CYS A 13 2.35 1.45 -10.04
N GLU A 14 2.06 0.80 -11.16
CA GLU A 14 0.86 1.06 -11.96
C GLU A 14 -0.41 0.84 -11.15
N TYR A 15 -0.49 -0.28 -10.40
CA TYR A 15 -1.61 -0.55 -9.52
C TYR A 15 -1.82 0.53 -8.46
N ILE A 16 -0.75 1.01 -7.81
CA ILE A 16 -0.86 2.06 -6.79
C ILE A 16 -1.25 3.40 -7.42
N LEU A 17 -0.75 3.72 -8.62
CA LEU A 17 -1.12 4.94 -9.34
C LEU A 17 -2.59 4.96 -9.72
N GLU A 18 -3.11 3.84 -10.22
CA GLU A 18 -4.50 3.75 -10.65
C GLU A 18 -5.47 3.70 -9.46
N SER A 19 -5.15 2.91 -8.42
CA SER A 19 -6.06 2.65 -7.31
C SER A 19 -5.85 3.53 -6.07
N HIS A 20 -4.78 4.33 -6.05
CA HIS A 20 -4.31 5.07 -4.86
C HIS A 20 -4.12 4.18 -3.61
N ALA A 21 -3.95 2.86 -3.81
CA ALA A 21 -3.96 1.90 -2.73
C ALA A 21 -2.79 2.08 -1.74
N THR A 22 -3.06 1.72 -0.47
CA THR A 22 -2.00 1.66 0.54
C THR A 22 -1.00 0.54 0.26
N VAL A 23 0.24 0.68 0.76
CA VAL A 23 1.27 -0.38 0.75
C VAL A 23 0.75 -1.72 1.29
N ARG A 24 -0.13 -1.67 2.31
CA ARG A 24 -0.72 -2.89 2.89
C ARG A 24 -1.69 -3.57 1.94
N ARG A 25 -2.48 -2.79 1.18
CA ARG A 25 -3.42 -3.33 0.20
C ARG A 25 -2.68 -3.88 -1.02
N ALA A 26 -1.70 -3.15 -1.55
CA ALA A 26 -0.85 -3.64 -2.63
C ALA A 26 -0.13 -4.95 -2.24
N ALA A 27 0.39 -5.04 -1.01
CA ALA A 27 1.01 -6.26 -0.50
C ALA A 27 0.07 -7.48 -0.53
N GLN A 28 -1.22 -7.29 -0.23
CA GLN A 28 -2.22 -8.37 -0.33
C GLN A 28 -2.47 -8.80 -1.78
N VAL A 29 -2.59 -7.83 -2.70
CA VAL A 29 -2.87 -8.10 -4.12
C VAL A 29 -1.72 -8.85 -4.79
N PHE A 30 -0.49 -8.39 -4.56
CA PHE A 30 0.72 -8.96 -5.17
C PHE A 30 1.33 -10.11 -4.35
N GLN A 31 0.66 -10.56 -3.29
CA GLN A 31 1.09 -11.66 -2.43
C GLN A 31 2.53 -11.53 -1.92
N VAL A 32 2.92 -10.33 -1.54
CA VAL A 32 4.25 -10.01 -1.01
C VAL A 32 4.13 -9.33 0.36
N SER A 33 5.22 -9.27 1.11
CA SER A 33 5.21 -8.55 2.37
C SER A 33 5.06 -7.03 2.16
N LYS A 34 4.42 -6.35 3.12
CA LYS A 34 4.37 -4.88 3.17
C LYS A 34 5.76 -4.25 3.02
N SER A 35 6.77 -4.84 3.68
CA SER A 35 8.15 -4.33 3.62
C SER A 35 8.76 -4.50 2.23
N THR A 36 8.40 -5.57 1.52
CA THR A 36 8.81 -5.79 0.12
C THR A 36 8.25 -4.70 -0.79
N VAL A 37 6.94 -4.42 -0.71
CA VAL A 37 6.30 -3.34 -1.46
C VAL A 37 6.94 -1.99 -1.14
N HIS A 38 7.21 -1.72 0.15
CA HIS A 38 7.87 -0.48 0.54
C HIS A 38 9.25 -0.32 -0.10
N LYS A 39 10.13 -1.33 0.01
CA LYS A 39 11.45 -1.31 -0.63
C LYS A 39 11.35 -1.18 -2.16
N ASP A 40 10.41 -1.88 -2.77
CA ASP A 40 10.15 -1.81 -4.20
C ASP A 40 9.81 -0.38 -4.64
N MET A 41 8.95 0.33 -3.88
CA MET A 41 8.53 1.69 -4.20
C MET A 41 9.56 2.77 -3.81
N THR A 42 10.26 2.62 -2.69
CA THR A 42 11.14 3.69 -2.16
C THR A 42 12.60 3.56 -2.59
N GLU A 43 13.07 2.35 -2.89
CA GLU A 43 14.49 2.10 -3.24
C GLU A 43 14.63 1.68 -4.71
N ARG A 44 13.76 0.80 -5.21
CA ARG A 44 13.91 0.21 -6.55
C ARG A 44 13.26 1.05 -7.65
N LEU A 45 12.04 1.53 -7.45
CA LEU A 45 11.33 2.36 -8.42
C LEU A 45 12.10 3.63 -8.83
N PRO A 46 12.76 4.40 -7.93
CA PRO A 46 13.55 5.57 -8.33
C PRO A 46 14.72 5.24 -9.26
N SER A 47 15.24 4.02 -9.17
CA SER A 47 16.33 3.53 -10.05
C SER A 47 15.81 3.16 -11.45
N LEU A 48 14.53 2.84 -11.58
CA LEU A 48 13.87 2.52 -12.85
C LEU A 48 13.25 3.76 -13.50
N ASN A 49 12.46 4.52 -12.75
CA ASN A 49 11.78 5.72 -13.22
C ASN A 49 11.60 6.74 -12.09
N LYS A 50 12.36 7.83 -12.18
CA LYS A 50 12.33 8.91 -11.18
C LYS A 50 11.01 9.69 -11.16
N GLN A 51 10.30 9.77 -12.29
CA GLN A 51 9.04 10.49 -12.37
C GLN A 51 7.94 9.71 -11.66
N LEU A 52 7.76 8.43 -12.00
CA LEU A 52 6.79 7.55 -11.33
C LEU A 52 7.06 7.46 -9.82
N ALA A 53 8.33 7.44 -9.42
CA ALA A 53 8.70 7.46 -8.00
C ALA A 53 8.21 8.71 -7.25
N ARG A 54 8.18 9.88 -7.91
CA ARG A 54 7.63 11.11 -7.31
C ARG A 54 6.13 11.02 -7.14
N ASP A 55 5.43 10.52 -8.14
CA ASP A 55 3.97 10.38 -8.13
C ASP A 55 3.53 9.38 -7.05
N ILE A 56 4.20 8.22 -6.98
CA ILE A 56 4.01 7.23 -5.91
C ILE A 56 4.29 7.84 -4.54
N LYS A 57 5.37 8.62 -4.39
CA LYS A 57 5.70 9.26 -3.11
C LYS A 57 4.57 10.16 -2.63
N ALA A 58 3.93 10.92 -3.51
CA ALA A 58 2.79 11.77 -3.14
C ALA A 58 1.62 10.92 -2.61
N ILE A 59 1.29 9.82 -3.29
CA ILE A 59 0.23 8.88 -2.85
C ILE A 59 0.57 8.25 -1.49
N LEU A 60 1.83 7.87 -1.28
CA LEU A 60 2.27 7.27 -0.01
C LEU A 60 2.19 8.27 1.16
N GLU A 61 2.56 9.53 0.94
CA GLU A 61 2.45 10.57 1.96
C GLU A 61 0.99 10.93 2.26
N TYR A 62 0.13 11.03 1.24
CA TYR A 62 -1.32 11.16 1.43
C TYR A 62 -1.87 10.01 2.28
N ASN A 63 -1.50 8.78 1.92
CA ASN A 63 -1.93 7.60 2.65
C ASN A 63 -1.42 7.55 4.10
N LYS A 64 -0.26 8.16 4.37
CA LYS A 64 0.32 8.29 5.71
C LYS A 64 -0.41 9.37 6.52
N ALA A 65 -0.76 10.49 5.91
CA ALA A 65 -1.51 11.56 6.55
C ALA A 65 -2.87 11.05 7.06
N GLU A 66 -3.64 10.35 6.23
CA GLU A 66 -4.95 9.80 6.59
C GLU A 66 -4.91 8.55 7.49
N ARG A 67 -3.71 8.03 7.85
CA ARG A 67 -3.60 6.76 8.59
C ARG A 67 -4.39 6.77 9.90
N HIS A 68 -4.39 7.90 10.60
CA HIS A 68 -5.07 8.03 11.88
C HIS A 68 -6.60 7.91 11.74
N LEU A 69 -7.18 8.45 10.66
CA LEU A 69 -8.61 8.31 10.34
C LEU A 69 -8.96 6.84 10.14
N ARG A 70 -8.21 6.13 9.28
CA ARG A 70 -8.40 4.69 9.06
C ARG A 70 -8.18 3.86 10.34
N GLY A 71 -7.24 4.28 11.19
CA GLY A 71 -7.01 3.66 12.49
C GLY A 71 -8.20 3.79 13.44
N GLY A 72 -8.80 4.98 13.50
CA GLY A 72 -10.03 5.23 14.27
C GLY A 72 -11.19 4.38 13.76
N GLU A 73 -11.39 4.32 12.44
CA GLU A 73 -12.42 3.48 11.83
C GLU A 73 -12.20 1.98 12.09
N ALA A 74 -10.95 1.51 12.04
CA ALA A 74 -10.63 0.10 12.32
C ALA A 74 -10.99 -0.29 13.76
N THR A 75 -10.68 0.56 14.73
CA THR A 75 -11.09 0.36 16.13
C THR A 75 -12.61 0.35 16.26
N ARG A 76 -13.30 1.34 15.67
CA ARG A 76 -14.77 1.42 15.69
C ARG A 76 -15.42 0.15 15.12
N ARG A 77 -14.94 -0.35 13.98
CA ARG A 77 -15.44 -1.59 13.36
C ARG A 77 -15.22 -2.80 14.26
N LYS A 78 -14.00 -2.98 14.79
CA LYS A 78 -13.67 -4.09 15.69
C LYS A 78 -14.66 -4.21 16.86
N TYR A 79 -15.01 -3.09 17.51
CA TYR A 79 -15.94 -3.12 18.65
C TYR A 79 -17.41 -3.27 18.23
N LYS A 80 -17.81 -2.73 17.06
CA LYS A 80 -19.15 -2.96 16.50
C LYS A 80 -19.36 -4.44 16.18
N ASP A 81 -18.39 -5.05 15.50
CA ASP A 81 -18.43 -6.46 15.11
C ASP A 81 -18.47 -7.37 16.35
N LEU A 82 -17.69 -7.04 17.39
CA LEU A 82 -17.73 -7.74 18.67
C LEU A 82 -19.10 -7.64 19.35
N HIS A 83 -19.72 -6.46 19.34
CA HIS A 83 -21.04 -6.27 19.94
C HIS A 83 -22.14 -7.02 19.16
N GLU A 84 -22.07 -7.05 17.83
CA GLU A 84 -23.01 -7.82 17.00
C GLU A 84 -22.87 -9.33 17.25
N GLN A 85 -21.65 -9.84 17.43
CA GLN A 85 -21.40 -11.25 17.77
C GLN A 85 -21.89 -11.64 19.17
N LEU A 86 -21.84 -10.73 20.15
CA LEU A 86 -22.35 -10.96 21.51
C LEU A 86 -23.88 -10.87 21.62
N ALA A 87 -24.52 -10.20 20.67
CA ALA A 87 -25.97 -10.03 20.62
C ALA A 87 -26.70 -11.15 19.84
N GLN A 88 -25.95 -12.06 19.21
CA GLN A 88 -26.43 -13.28 18.53
C GLN A 88 -26.33 -14.48 19.46
#